data_AF-A0A2K4MT69-F1
#
_entry.id   AF-A0A2K4MT69-F1
#
_cell.length_a   1.000
_cell.length_b   1.000
_cell.length_c   1.000
_cell.angle_alpha   90.00
_cell.angle_beta   90.00
_cell.angle_gamma   90.00
#
_symmetry.space_group_name_H-M   'P 1'
#
loop_
_entity.id
_entity.type
_entity.pdbx_description
1 polymer ?
#
loop_
_entity_poly.entity_id
_entity_poly.type
_entity_poly.pdbx_seq_one_letter_code
_entity_poly.pdbx_strand_id
1 'polypeptide(L)'
;MKGAPLVLRPLQGNMLALFNVDFVSGLFGLATSGNQLVIGAEQIELGSPLKMQLLDDADKDKQRWDIFSAPGDIISYADPTLAIGLCVGTDKLRPLELTELDFDRYPQWILRPFTVVRPKAAANYA
;
A
#
# COMPACT_ATOMS: atom_id res chain seq x y z
N MET A 1 -15.55 10.53 5.33
CA MET A 1 -15.51 9.87 4.00
C MET A 1 -15.77 8.37 4.16
N LYS A 2 -16.26 7.68 3.12
CA LYS A 2 -16.56 6.24 3.10
C LYS A 2 -15.45 5.51 2.33
N GLY A 3 -14.95 4.38 2.85
CA GLY A 3 -13.95 3.55 2.18
C GLY A 3 -13.75 2.22 2.91
N ALA A 4 -13.24 1.22 2.21
CA ALA A 4 -12.97 -0.10 2.81
C ALA A 4 -11.58 -0.11 3.46
N PRO A 5 -11.42 -0.57 4.71
CA PRO A 5 -10.12 -0.62 5.36
C PRO A 5 -9.15 -1.56 4.64
N LEU A 6 -7.89 -1.17 4.56
CA LEU A 6 -6.83 -2.01 4.00
C LEU A 6 -6.22 -2.88 5.10
N VAL A 7 -6.16 -4.19 4.90
CA VAL A 7 -5.58 -5.14 5.87
C VAL A 7 -4.61 -6.08 5.16
N LEU A 8 -3.57 -6.53 5.88
CA LEU A 8 -2.68 -7.56 5.35
C LEU A 8 -3.33 -8.94 5.42
N ARG A 9 -3.20 -9.70 4.33
CA ARG A 9 -3.64 -11.09 4.26
C ARG A 9 -2.54 -11.92 3.60
N PRO A 10 -2.44 -13.22 3.91
CA PRO A 10 -1.58 -14.12 3.16
C PRO A 10 -1.87 -14.03 1.66
N LEU A 11 -0.83 -14.01 0.83
CA LEU A 11 -0.98 -14.01 -0.61
C LEU A 11 -1.60 -15.35 -1.06
N GLN A 12 -2.89 -15.35 -1.41
CA GLN A 12 -3.63 -16.56 -1.84
C GLN A 12 -3.81 -16.64 -3.37
N GLY A 13 -2.92 -16.01 -4.15
CA GLY A 13 -3.04 -15.96 -5.61
C GLY A 13 -4.30 -15.22 -6.11
N ASN A 14 -4.98 -14.47 -5.22
CA ASN A 14 -6.16 -13.72 -5.59
C ASN A 14 -5.74 -12.43 -6.33
N MET A 15 -6.51 -12.05 -7.36
CA MET A 15 -6.30 -10.84 -8.15
C MET A 15 -6.96 -9.58 -7.53
N LEU A 16 -7.65 -9.72 -6.40
CA LEU A 16 -8.29 -8.62 -5.66
C LEU A 16 -7.28 -7.69 -4.99
N ALA A 17 -6.01 -8.09 -4.88
CA ALA A 17 -4.92 -7.27 -4.34
C ALA A 17 -3.94 -6.79 -5.44
N LEU A 18 -4.41 -6.65 -6.68
CA LEU A 18 -3.63 -6.10 -7.78
C LEU A 18 -3.83 -4.58 -7.87
N PHE A 19 -2.73 -3.85 -7.73
CA PHE A 19 -2.70 -2.41 -7.86
C PHE A 19 -1.91 -2.03 -9.12
N ASN A 20 -2.51 -1.17 -9.94
CA ASN A 20 -1.79 -0.41 -10.94
C ASN A 20 -1.15 0.80 -10.23
N VAL A 21 0.14 0.99 -10.45
CA VAL A 21 0.90 2.08 -9.84
C VAL A 21 1.13 3.15 -10.91
N ASP A 22 0.58 4.34 -10.69
CA ASP A 22 0.96 5.53 -11.44
C ASP A 22 2.07 6.24 -10.68
N PHE A 23 3.30 6.06 -11.14
CA PHE A 23 4.50 6.65 -10.55
C PHE A 23 4.60 8.16 -10.72
N VAL A 24 3.91 8.75 -11.70
CA VAL A 24 3.93 10.20 -11.95
C VAL A 24 2.98 10.89 -10.99
N SER A 25 1.78 10.35 -10.84
CA SER A 25 0.76 10.91 -9.94
C SER A 25 0.88 10.40 -8.50
N GLY A 26 1.70 9.38 -8.25
CA GLY A 26 1.84 8.75 -6.93
C GLY A 26 0.60 7.96 -6.50
N LEU A 27 -0.12 7.34 -7.43
CA LEU A 27 -1.40 6.67 -7.13
C LEU A 27 -1.27 5.14 -7.17
N PHE A 28 -1.90 4.48 -6.19
CA PHE A 28 -2.11 3.04 -6.18
C PHE A 28 -3.58 2.72 -6.46
N GLY A 29 -3.91 2.48 -7.74
CA GLY A 29 -5.27 2.19 -8.19
C GLY A 29 -5.57 0.69 -8.22
N LEU A 30 -6.69 0.26 -7.66
CA LEU A 30 -7.13 -1.13 -7.69
C LEU A 30 -7.49 -1.54 -9.12
N ALA A 31 -6.78 -2.53 -9.67
CA ALA A 31 -6.90 -2.94 -11.07
C ALA A 31 -8.31 -3.40 -11.44
N THR A 32 -8.98 -4.13 -10.54
CA THR A 32 -10.36 -4.63 -10.76
C THR A 32 -11.42 -3.51 -10.75
N SER A 33 -11.06 -2.30 -10.30
CA SER A 33 -11.95 -1.12 -10.31
C SER A 33 -11.76 -0.22 -11.53
N GLY A 34 -10.86 -0.57 -12.47
CA GLY A 34 -10.45 0.35 -13.53
C GLY A 34 -9.73 1.60 -12.98
N ASN A 35 -8.97 1.43 -11.88
CA ASN A 35 -8.23 2.48 -11.18
C ASN A 35 -9.09 3.58 -10.52
N GLN A 36 -10.40 3.35 -10.36
CA GLN A 36 -11.30 4.31 -9.70
C GLN A 36 -11.20 4.26 -8.17
N LEU A 37 -10.82 3.11 -7.61
CA LEU A 37 -10.54 2.98 -6.18
C LEU A 37 -9.03 3.06 -5.96
N VAL A 38 -8.59 3.99 -5.12
CA VAL A 38 -7.19 4.22 -4.78
C VAL A 38 -6.94 4.04 -3.28
N ILE A 39 -5.68 3.75 -2.93
CA ILE A 39 -5.23 3.82 -1.54
C ILE A 39 -5.17 5.27 -1.11
N GLY A 40 -5.81 5.59 0.01
CA GLY A 40 -5.66 6.88 0.65
C GLY A 40 -5.80 6.83 2.16
N ALA A 41 -5.31 7.86 2.83
CA ALA A 41 -5.50 8.06 4.26
C ALA A 41 -6.80 8.82 4.53
N GLU A 42 -7.40 8.58 5.69
CA GLU A 42 -8.56 9.37 6.14
C GLU A 42 -8.14 10.83 6.46
N GLN A 43 -6.98 10.97 7.08
CA GLN A 43 -6.30 12.22 7.42
C GLN A 43 -4.78 12.05 7.26
N ILE A 44 -4.04 13.13 7.01
CA ILE A 44 -2.57 13.12 7.02
C ILE A 44 -2.09 13.39 8.45
N GLU A 45 -2.12 12.35 9.27
CA GLU A 45 -1.66 12.36 10.67
C GLU A 45 -1.18 10.97 11.07
N LEU A 46 -0.29 10.91 12.06
CA LEU A 46 0.22 9.64 12.61
C LEU A 46 -0.91 8.78 13.17
N GLY A 47 -0.93 7.49 12.83
CA GLY A 47 -1.94 6.52 13.23
C GLY A 47 -3.24 6.57 12.42
N SER A 48 -3.33 7.46 11.43
CA SER A 48 -4.51 7.58 10.56
C SER A 48 -4.69 6.30 9.72
N PRO A 49 -5.91 5.71 9.69
CA PRO A 49 -6.14 4.47 8.95
C PRO A 49 -6.12 4.69 7.44
N LEU A 50 -5.56 3.71 6.72
CA LEU A 50 -5.60 3.66 5.26
C LEU A 50 -6.83 2.90 4.76
N LYS A 51 -7.43 3.44 3.71
CA LYS A 51 -8.66 2.92 3.10
C LYS A 51 -8.55 2.88 1.58
N MET A 52 -9.28 1.95 0.99
CA MET A 52 -9.67 2.03 -0.41
C MET A 52 -10.81 3.03 -0.56
N GLN A 53 -10.57 4.10 -1.30
CA GLN A 53 -11.52 5.18 -1.53
C GLN A 53 -11.60 5.55 -3.01
N LEU A 54 -12.66 6.24 -3.42
CA LEU A 54 -12.76 6.77 -4.77
C LEU A 54 -11.67 7.81 -5.01
N LEU A 55 -11.05 7.76 -6.19
CA LEU A 55 -10.16 8.81 -6.67
C LEU A 55 -10.95 10.12 -6.73
N ASP A 56 -10.50 11.12 -5.97
CA ASP A 56 -11.15 12.42 -5.87
C ASP A 56 -10.09 13.53 -5.90
N ASP A 57 -10.34 14.54 -6.72
CA ASP A 57 -9.46 15.68 -6.88
C ASP A 57 -9.38 16.52 -5.58
N ALA A 58 -10.43 16.53 -4.76
CA ALA A 58 -10.45 17.22 -3.48
C ALA A 58 -9.57 16.54 -2.42
N ASP A 59 -9.24 15.26 -2.60
CA ASP A 59 -8.48 14.44 -1.64
C ASP A 59 -7.10 14.03 -2.18
N LYS A 60 -6.60 14.72 -3.22
CA LYS A 60 -5.28 14.45 -3.82
C LYS A 60 -4.16 14.33 -2.78
N ASP A 61 -4.13 15.21 -1.80
CA ASP A 61 -3.08 15.22 -0.77
C ASP A 61 -3.12 13.97 0.12
N LYS A 62 -4.28 13.31 0.24
CA LYS A 62 -4.48 12.08 1.01
C LYS A 62 -4.31 10.80 0.19
N GLN A 63 -4.20 10.92 -1.13
CA GLN A 63 -4.20 9.80 -2.08
C GLN A 63 -2.86 9.61 -2.78
N ARG A 64 -1.90 10.53 -2.58
CA ARG A 64 -0.62 10.57 -3.28
C ARG A 64 0.53 10.08 -2.42
N TRP A 65 1.38 9.28 -3.05
CA TRP A 65 2.44 8.54 -2.40
C TRP A 65 3.76 8.62 -3.18
N ASP A 66 4.86 8.71 -2.47
CA ASP A 66 6.22 8.66 -3.00
C ASP A 66 6.89 7.33 -2.61
N ILE A 67 7.45 6.63 -3.59
CA ILE A 67 8.10 5.33 -3.41
C ILE A 67 9.60 5.36 -3.73
N PHE A 68 10.13 6.51 -4.16
CA PHE A 68 11.52 6.64 -4.60
C PHE A 68 12.40 7.28 -3.53
N SER A 69 11.82 8.15 -2.70
CA SER A 69 12.58 8.89 -1.68
C SER A 69 13.18 8.01 -0.58
N ALA A 70 12.55 6.88 -0.25
CA ALA A 70 13.10 5.89 0.67
C ALA A 70 12.82 4.46 0.16
N PRO A 71 13.87 3.71 -0.25
CA PRO A 71 13.69 2.34 -0.74
C PRO A 71 13.03 1.44 0.31
N GLY A 72 11.85 0.90 -0.01
CA GLY A 72 11.12 -0.02 0.86
C GLY A 72 9.98 0.60 1.66
N ASP A 73 9.86 1.93 1.62
CA ASP A 73 8.75 2.67 2.19
C ASP A 73 7.86 3.23 1.09
N ILE A 74 6.61 3.52 1.47
CA ILE A 74 5.65 4.22 0.62
C ILE A 74 5.23 5.45 1.42
N ILE A 75 5.83 6.58 1.10
CA ILE A 75 5.78 7.82 1.87
C ILE A 75 4.58 8.66 1.43
N SER A 76 3.93 9.35 2.35
CA SER A 76 2.90 10.34 2.03
C SER A 76 3.51 11.52 1.28
N TYR A 77 2.94 11.89 0.13
CA TYR A 77 3.40 13.06 -0.62
C TYR A 77 3.14 14.37 0.15
N ALA A 78 2.06 14.42 0.93
CA ALA A 78 1.67 15.61 1.68
C ALA A 78 2.51 15.83 2.95
N ASP A 79 3.00 14.74 3.56
CA ASP A 79 3.89 14.79 4.73
C ASP A 79 4.98 13.72 4.62
N PRO A 80 6.23 14.11 4.28
CA PRO A 80 7.33 13.16 4.06
C PRO A 80 7.79 12.43 5.32
N THR A 81 7.30 12.83 6.50
CA THR A 81 7.60 12.15 7.78
C THR A 81 6.72 10.94 8.02
N LEU A 82 5.66 10.78 7.23
CA LEU A 82 4.67 9.71 7.37
C LEU A 82 4.75 8.72 6.19
N ALA A 83 4.63 7.43 6.50
CA ALA A 83 4.63 6.34 5.52
C ALA A 83 3.50 5.35 5.77
N ILE A 84 3.16 4.56 4.76
CA ILE A 84 2.26 3.42 4.90
C ILE A 84 2.92 2.38 5.82
N GLY A 85 2.25 2.01 6.90
CA GLY A 85 2.78 1.07 7.86
C GLY A 85 1.71 0.21 8.55
N LEU A 86 2.19 -0.52 9.55
CA LEU A 86 1.38 -1.37 10.41
C LEU A 86 1.24 -0.74 11.79
N CYS A 87 0.06 -0.92 12.38
CA CYS A 87 -0.19 -0.55 13.77
C CYS A 87 0.84 -1.17 14.72
N VAL A 88 1.54 -0.31 15.45
CA VAL A 88 2.60 -0.72 16.39
C VAL A 88 2.02 -1.70 17.42
N GLY A 89 2.62 -2.90 17.50
CA GLY A 89 2.36 -3.87 18.55
C GLY A 89 1.26 -4.91 18.31
N THR A 90 0.76 -5.15 17.09
CA THR A 90 -0.36 -6.10 16.89
C THR A 90 -0.36 -6.97 15.63
N ASP A 91 -1.15 -8.04 15.72
CA ASP A 91 -1.44 -9.09 14.73
C ASP A 91 -1.83 -8.57 13.34
N LYS A 92 -1.55 -9.40 12.31
CA LYS A 92 -1.77 -9.16 10.87
C LYS A 92 -3.21 -8.79 10.45
N LEU A 93 -4.17 -8.73 11.38
CA LEU A 93 -5.59 -8.47 11.12
C LEU A 93 -5.98 -6.99 11.27
N ARG A 94 -5.09 -6.13 11.78
CA ARG A 94 -5.38 -4.70 11.91
C ARG A 94 -5.27 -3.98 10.56
N PRO A 95 -6.03 -2.88 10.38
CA PRO A 95 -5.86 -2.02 9.23
C PRO A 95 -4.43 -1.47 9.13
N LEU A 96 -4.02 -1.18 7.90
CA LEU A 96 -2.85 -0.35 7.65
C LEU A 96 -3.13 1.08 8.11
N GLU A 97 -2.09 1.77 8.54
CA GLU A 97 -2.15 3.14 9.03
C GLU A 97 -0.94 3.95 8.54
N LEU A 98 -0.99 5.27 8.72
CA LEU A 98 0.17 6.12 8.60
C LEU A 98 1.06 5.95 9.83
N THR A 99 2.34 5.65 9.62
CA THR A 99 3.36 5.52 10.66
C THR A 99 4.49 6.51 10.41
N GLU A 100 5.29 6.79 11.44
CA GLU A 100 6.54 7.53 11.25
C GLU A 100 7.49 6.75 10.34
N LEU A 101 8.32 7.49 9.60
CA LEU A 101 9.40 6.93 8.80
C LEU A 101 10.52 6.43 9.73
N ASP A 102 10.78 5.12 9.71
CA ASP A 102 11.80 4.46 10.53
C ASP A 102 12.93 3.93 9.64
N PHE A 103 14.02 4.69 9.53
CA PHE A 103 15.16 4.36 8.68
C PHE A 103 15.98 3.16 9.18
N ASP A 104 15.81 2.75 10.43
CA ASP A 104 16.53 1.62 11.02
C ASP A 104 15.80 0.29 10.77
N ARG A 105 14.62 0.32 10.15
CA ARG A 105 13.86 -0.87 9.75
C ARG A 105 14.22 -1.35 8.34
N TYR A 106 14.27 -2.68 8.19
CA TYR A 106 14.31 -3.33 6.89
C TYR A 106 13.06 -2.96 6.07
N PRO A 107 13.17 -2.94 4.71
CA PRO A 107 12.09 -2.52 3.82
C PRO A 107 10.78 -3.22 4.17
N GLN A 108 9.76 -2.42 4.50
CA GLN A 108 8.43 -2.91 4.89
C GLN A 108 7.66 -3.42 3.67
N TRP A 109 7.86 -2.78 2.51
CA TRP A 109 7.06 -3.02 1.31
C TRP A 109 7.91 -3.41 0.11
N ILE A 110 7.42 -4.39 -0.64
CA ILE A 110 8.02 -4.84 -1.90
C ILE A 110 6.94 -4.81 -2.97
N LEU A 111 7.13 -3.98 -3.98
CA LEU A 111 6.28 -3.97 -5.17
C LEU A 111 6.70 -5.09 -6.11
N ARG A 112 5.90 -6.16 -6.15
CA ARG A 112 6.17 -7.32 -7.00
C ARG A 112 5.29 -7.29 -8.26
N PRO A 113 5.86 -7.22 -9.46
CA PRO A 113 5.06 -7.29 -10.68
C PRO A 113 4.37 -8.65 -10.81
N PHE A 114 3.09 -8.64 -11.17
CA PHE A 114 2.26 -9.84 -11.28
C PHE A 114 2.75 -10.82 -12.36
N THR A 115 3.53 -10.35 -13.34
CA THR A 115 4.14 -11.18 -14.39
C THR A 115 5.17 -12.18 -13.85
N VAL A 116 5.60 -12.06 -12.58
CA VAL A 116 6.56 -12.98 -11.94
C VAL A 116 5.83 -14.07 -11.15
N VAL A 117 5.01 -14.86 -11.85
CA VAL A 117 4.61 -16.19 -11.38
C VAL A 117 5.87 -17.05 -11.48
N ARG A 118 6.57 -17.29 -10.36
CA ARG A 118 7.56 -18.38 -10.36
C ARG A 118 6.76 -19.67 -10.53
N PRO A 119 7.03 -20.49 -11.56
CA PRO A 119 6.56 -21.86 -11.54
C PRO A 119 7.01 -22.45 -10.21
N LYS A 120 6.10 -23.14 -9.51
CA LYS A 120 6.43 -23.97 -8.36
C LYS A 120 7.59 -24.86 -8.83
N ALA A 121 8.81 -24.63 -8.32
CA ALA A 121 9.90 -25.55 -8.59
C ALA A 121 9.42 -26.91 -8.08
N ALA A 122 9.21 -27.85 -8.99
CA ALA A 122 8.95 -29.23 -8.61
C ALA A 122 10.17 -29.66 -7.79
N ALA A 123 9.96 -29.83 -6.49
CA ALA A 123 10.94 -30.48 -5.63
C ALA A 123 10.97 -31.95 -6.05
N ASN A 124 11.70 -32.24 -7.12
CA ASN A 124 12.15 -33.58 -7.43
C ASN A 124 13.30 -33.87 -6.47
N TYR A 125 12.96 -34.38 -5.29
CA TYR A 125 13.92 -35.18 -4.54
C TYR A 125 13.79 -36.61 -5.07
N ALA A 126 14.86 -37.05 -5.71
CA ALA A 126 15.12 -38.42 -6.13
C ALA A 126 15.27 -39.36 -4.93
#